data_AF-A0A373NZB0-F1
#
_entry.id   AF-A0A373NZB0-F1
#
_cell.length_a   1.000
_cell.length_b   1.000
_cell.length_c   1.000
_cell.angle_alpha   90.00
_cell.angle_beta   90.00
_cell.angle_gamma   90.00
#
_symmetry.space_group_name_H-M   'P 1'
#
loop_
_entity.id
_entity.type
_entity.pdbx_description
1 polymer ?
#
loop_
_entity_poly.entity_id
_entity_poly.type
_entity_poly.pdbx_seq_one_letter_code
_entity_poly.pdbx_strand_id
1 'polypeptide(L)'
;MRLLAWFWLLNLMLTGAVLLPGARMEVNNLSVYLPLSPEVLLVSAGCVYGGLTLALHLLGDGKKACFPAELEIAGVVLPVRAFHDTGFGVREPLSGCGVVLVRFAAVEARLPPALRTYLKETFSGSGILPPPELGVRLVPCDTVAGHCLLPAVPARALRWTARGRQQTRHGLYAAFCDTPPPPPGWTLLVGSDVMEGS
;
A
#
# COMPACT_ATOMS: atom_id res chain seq x y z
N MET A 1 15.13 6.42 17.03
CA MET A 1 15.48 5.65 18.24
C MET A 1 14.98 4.21 18.21
N ARG A 2 13.68 3.95 18.00
CA ARG A 2 13.13 2.57 17.98
C ARG A 2 13.75 1.65 16.91
N LEU A 3 13.85 2.10 15.65
CA LEU A 3 14.47 1.31 14.57
C LEU A 3 15.95 1.00 14.82
N LEU A 4 16.69 1.97 15.34
CA LEU A 4 18.12 1.82 15.64
C LEU A 4 18.35 0.79 16.75
N ALA A 5 17.52 0.82 17.80
CA ALA A 5 17.57 -0.17 18.88
C ALA A 5 17.28 -1.60 18.37
N TRP A 6 16.29 -1.75 17.49
CA TRP A 6 15.98 -3.06 16.88
C TRP A 6 17.04 -3.54 15.90
N PHE A 7 17.62 -2.63 15.10
CA PHE A 7 18.76 -2.95 14.24
C PHE A 7 19.93 -3.50 15.05
N TRP A 8 20.27 -2.85 16.17
CA TRP A 8 21.32 -3.34 17.06
C TRP A 8 20.97 -4.65 17.73
N LEU A 9 19.74 -4.84 18.20
CA LEU A 9 19.31 -6.07 18.85
C LEU A 9 19.30 -7.27 17.90
N LEU A 10 18.81 -7.09 16.66
CA LEU A 10 18.85 -8.11 15.60
C LEU A 10 20.29 -8.44 15.19
N ASN A 11 21.14 -7.42 15.00
CA ASN A 11 22.56 -7.66 14.72
C ASN A 11 23.23 -8.40 15.87
N LEU A 12 22.97 -8.01 17.13
CA LEU A 12 23.51 -8.67 18.32
C LEU A 12 23.04 -10.12 18.43
N MET A 13 21.80 -10.43 18.05
CA MET A 13 21.26 -11.80 18.02
C MET A 13 21.90 -12.63 16.90
N LEU A 14 22.06 -12.03 15.71
CA LEU A 14 22.70 -12.66 14.56
C LEU A 14 24.19 -12.93 14.83
N THR A 15 24.88 -12.00 15.48
CA THR A 15 26.27 -12.18 15.95
C THR A 15 26.34 -13.03 17.23
N GLY A 16 25.26 -13.12 18.00
CA GLY A 16 25.16 -13.96 19.20
C GLY A 16 25.19 -15.45 18.85
N ALA A 17 24.69 -15.82 17.66
CA ALA A 17 24.89 -17.16 17.10
C ALA A 17 26.38 -17.46 16.80
N VAL A 18 27.22 -16.44 16.58
CA VAL A 18 28.68 -16.58 16.41
C VAL A 18 29.39 -16.73 17.76
N LEU A 19 28.79 -16.27 18.86
CA LEU A 19 29.32 -16.32 20.22
C LEU A 19 28.81 -17.51 21.05
N LEU A 20 28.15 -18.50 20.44
CA LEU A 20 27.69 -19.70 21.13
C LEU A 20 28.88 -20.38 21.85
N PRO A 21 28.86 -20.47 23.19
CA PRO A 21 29.95 -21.06 23.95
C PRO A 21 30.00 -22.57 23.64
N GLY A 22 30.91 -22.95 22.74
CA GLY A 22 31.05 -24.33 22.25
C GLY A 22 31.27 -24.46 20.74
N ALA A 23 31.00 -23.42 19.96
CA ALA A 23 31.36 -23.39 18.54
C ALA A 23 32.88 -23.20 18.41
N ARG A 24 33.64 -24.29 18.32
CA ARG A 24 35.07 -24.23 17.97
C ARG A 24 35.16 -23.75 16.52
N MET A 25 35.34 -22.44 16.35
CA MET A 25 35.57 -21.79 15.06
C MET A 25 36.90 -22.30 14.50
N GLU A 26 36.85 -23.19 13.51
CA GLU A 26 38.02 -23.58 12.73
C GLU A 26 38.09 -22.67 11.51
N VAL A 27 39.19 -21.92 11.39
CA VAL A 27 39.42 -21.01 10.26
C VAL A 27 40.54 -21.60 9.42
N ASN A 28 40.21 -22.07 8.21
CA ASN A 28 41.19 -22.57 7.24
C ASN A 28 40.84 -22.02 5.85
N ASN A 29 41.83 -21.62 5.03
CA ASN A 29 41.63 -21.02 3.70
C ASN A 29 40.62 -19.85 3.65
N LEU A 30 40.64 -18.92 4.62
CA LEU A 30 39.65 -17.82 4.73
C LEU A 30 38.18 -18.27 4.86
N SER A 31 37.93 -19.56 5.03
CA SER A 31 36.62 -20.13 5.30
C SER A 31 36.47 -20.44 6.77
N VAL A 32 35.32 -20.04 7.32
CA VAL A 32 34.95 -20.24 8.71
C VAL A 32 34.07 -21.47 8.78
N TYR A 33 34.55 -22.53 9.43
CA TYR A 33 33.77 -23.72 9.70
C TYR A 33 33.19 -23.64 11.11
N LEU A 34 31.87 -23.55 11.17
CA LEU A 34 31.12 -23.65 12.43
C LEU A 34 30.62 -25.10 12.55
N PRO A 35 31.17 -25.92 13.46
CA PRO A 35 30.65 -27.25 13.74
C PRO A 35 29.36 -27.11 14.58
N LEU A 36 28.29 -26.65 13.95
CA LEU A 36 26.97 -26.57 14.55
C LEU A 36 26.30 -27.94 14.41
N SER A 37 25.82 -28.50 15.53
CA SER A 37 24.94 -29.66 15.45
C SER A 37 23.61 -29.26 14.80
N PRO A 38 22.93 -30.17 14.10
CA PRO A 38 21.62 -29.90 13.49
C PRO A 38 20.59 -29.35 14.48
N GLU A 39 20.66 -29.78 15.75
CA GLU A 39 19.80 -29.32 16.84
C GLU A 39 20.03 -27.85 17.18
N VAL A 40 21.29 -27.42 17.29
CA VAL A 40 21.63 -26.01 17.57
C VAL A 40 21.22 -25.10 16.42
N LEU A 41 21.37 -25.58 15.17
CA LEU A 41 20.89 -24.85 13.99
C LEU A 41 19.37 -24.68 14.02
N LEU A 42 18.62 -25.74 14.34
CA LEU A 42 17.16 -25.70 14.39
C LEU A 42 16.64 -24.80 15.51
N VAL A 43 17.26 -24.88 16.70
CA VAL A 43 16.92 -24.03 17.85
C VAL A 43 17.22 -22.57 17.55
N SER A 44 18.41 -22.26 16.99
CA SER A 44 18.77 -20.88 16.65
C SER A 44 17.86 -20.30 15.56
N ALA A 45 17.54 -21.07 14.52
CA ALA A 45 16.58 -20.67 13.49
C ALA A 45 15.19 -20.41 14.08
N GLY A 46 14.71 -21.29 14.97
CA GLY A 46 13.46 -21.12 15.69
C GLY A 46 13.42 -19.88 16.57
N CYS A 47 14.52 -19.59 17.29
CA CYS A 47 14.66 -18.39 18.10
C CYS A 47 14.64 -17.10 17.26
N VAL A 48 15.35 -17.07 16.12
CA VAL A 48 15.33 -15.91 15.21
C VAL A 48 13.93 -15.72 14.61
N TYR A 49 13.30 -16.79 14.14
CA TYR A 49 11.95 -16.74 13.59
C TYR A 49 10.92 -16.29 14.63
N GLY A 50 10.97 -16.84 15.84
CA GLY A 50 10.10 -16.47 16.95
C GLY A 50 10.33 -15.03 17.41
N GLY A 51 11.59 -14.61 17.51
CA GLY A 51 11.98 -13.23 17.85
C GLY A 51 11.50 -12.23 16.79
N LEU A 52 11.67 -12.53 15.50
CA LEU A 52 11.17 -11.69 14.41
C LEU A 52 9.63 -11.66 14.40
N THR A 53 8.98 -12.81 14.55
CA THR A 53 7.52 -12.91 14.57
C THR A 53 6.94 -12.12 15.74
N LEU A 54 7.53 -12.24 16.93
CA LEU A 54 7.13 -11.49 18.12
C LEU A 54 7.41 -10.00 17.95
N ALA A 55 8.57 -9.62 17.41
CA ALA A 55 8.89 -8.22 17.11
C ALA A 55 7.88 -7.64 16.12
N LEU A 56 7.55 -8.35 15.04
CA LEU A 56 6.53 -7.93 14.08
C LEU A 56 5.12 -7.87 14.71
N HIS A 57 4.80 -8.73 15.67
CA HIS A 57 3.53 -8.65 16.40
C HIS A 57 3.49 -7.46 17.38
N LEU A 58 4.60 -7.17 18.06
CA LEU A 58 4.69 -6.08 19.05
C LEU A 58 4.89 -4.70 18.39
N LEU A 59 5.56 -4.65 17.24
CA LEU A 59 5.86 -3.42 16.49
C LEU A 59 4.96 -3.21 15.28
N GLY A 60 4.30 -4.26 14.80
CA GLY A 60 3.32 -4.17 13.74
C GLY A 60 2.15 -3.37 14.27
N ASP A 61 2.18 -2.06 14.02
CA ASP A 61 1.01 -1.20 14.16
C ASP A 61 -0.10 -1.77 13.27
N GLY A 62 -0.93 -2.62 13.87
CA GLY A 62 -1.91 -3.50 13.22
C GLY A 62 -3.08 -2.79 12.54
N LYS A 63 -3.00 -1.47 12.35
CA LYS A 63 -3.90 -0.70 11.50
C LYS A 63 -3.10 0.46 10.91
N LYS A 64 -2.64 0.32 9.66
CA LYS A 64 -2.27 1.50 8.85
C LYS A 64 -3.46 2.46 8.91
N ALA A 65 -3.31 3.55 9.67
CA ALA A 65 -4.44 4.39 10.06
C ALA A 65 -5.04 5.04 8.80
N CYS A 66 -6.32 4.78 8.57
CA CYS A 66 -7.06 5.51 7.55
C CYS A 66 -7.19 6.96 8.01
N PHE A 67 -6.94 7.91 7.12
CA PHE A 67 -7.03 9.33 7.43
C PHE A 67 -8.13 9.99 6.60
N PRO A 68 -8.80 11.02 7.15
CA PRO A 68 -9.78 11.78 6.39
C PRO A 68 -9.09 12.56 5.27
N ALA A 69 -9.66 12.50 4.08
CA ALA A 69 -9.22 13.25 2.91
C ALA A 69 -10.44 13.70 2.09
N GLU A 70 -10.25 14.67 1.21
CA GLU A 70 -11.25 15.17 0.29
C GLU A 70 -10.73 15.04 -1.14
N LEU A 71 -11.47 14.32 -1.98
CA LEU A 71 -11.15 14.10 -3.38
C LEU A 71 -12.11 14.91 -4.26
N GLU A 72 -11.60 15.81 -5.07
CA GLU A 72 -12.38 16.62 -6.01
C GLU A 72 -12.39 15.96 -7.40
N ILE A 73 -13.57 15.54 -7.86
CA ILE A 73 -13.80 14.91 -9.16
C ILE A 73 -14.95 15.61 -9.87
N ALA A 74 -14.75 16.02 -11.13
CA ALA A 74 -15.80 16.62 -11.96
C ALA A 74 -16.59 17.73 -11.25
N GLY A 75 -15.91 18.57 -10.46
CA GLY A 75 -16.50 19.69 -9.72
C GLY A 75 -17.20 19.32 -8.41
N VAL A 76 -17.19 18.05 -7.99
CA VAL A 76 -17.77 17.58 -6.72
C VAL A 76 -16.67 17.19 -5.74
N VAL A 77 -16.81 17.60 -4.49
CA VAL A 77 -15.89 17.23 -3.40
C VAL A 77 -16.43 16.01 -2.65
N LEU A 78 -15.63 14.94 -2.66
CA LEU A 78 -15.92 13.65 -2.05
C LEU A 78 -15.04 13.46 -0.79
N PRO A 79 -15.59 13.52 0.43
CA PRO A 79 -14.91 13.12 1.63
C PRO A 79 -14.72 11.61 1.60
N VAL A 80 -13.48 11.20 1.78
CA VAL A 80 -13.01 9.83 1.68
C VAL A 80 -12.12 9.51 2.87
N ARG A 81 -12.07 8.23 3.24
CA ARG A 81 -11.08 7.71 4.18
C ARG A 81 -9.94 7.12 3.36
N ALA A 82 -8.85 7.86 3.26
CA ALA A 82 -7.67 7.47 2.52
C ALA A 82 -6.82 6.49 3.33
N PHE A 83 -6.30 5.48 2.64
CA PHE A 83 -5.37 4.49 3.16
C PHE A 83 -4.08 4.59 2.37
N HIS A 84 -2.98 4.88 3.07
CA HIS A 84 -1.67 4.92 2.45
C HIS A 84 -1.14 3.50 2.27
N ASP A 85 -0.96 3.10 1.01
CA ASP A 85 -0.36 1.83 0.66
C ASP A 85 0.90 2.03 -0.17
N THR A 86 2.05 1.71 0.44
CA THR A 86 3.36 1.79 -0.20
C THR A 86 3.53 0.80 -1.34
N GLY A 87 2.74 -0.28 -1.37
CA GLY A 87 2.75 -1.25 -2.47
C GLY A 87 1.96 -0.81 -3.70
N PHE A 88 1.22 0.30 -3.60
CA PHE A 88 0.42 0.82 -4.69
C PHE A 88 1.19 1.90 -5.45
N GLY A 89 1.52 1.60 -6.70
CA GLY A 89 2.29 2.46 -7.59
C GLY A 89 1.68 2.57 -8.99
N VAL A 90 0.36 2.48 -9.09
CA VAL A 90 -0.34 2.59 -10.37
C VAL A 90 -0.24 4.03 -10.90
N ARG A 91 0.15 4.15 -12.16
CA ARG A 91 0.25 5.44 -12.87
C ARG A 91 -0.60 5.42 -14.12
N GLU A 92 -1.09 6.60 -14.48
CA GLU A 92 -1.82 6.75 -15.73
C GLU A 92 -0.80 6.63 -16.89
N PRO A 93 -1.04 5.71 -17.86
CA PRO A 93 0.00 5.29 -18.79
C PRO A 93 0.43 6.36 -19.80
N LEU A 94 -0.42 7.36 -20.10
CA LEU A 94 -0.14 8.37 -21.13
C LEU A 94 0.57 9.60 -20.57
N SER A 95 0.20 10.04 -19.37
CA SER A 95 0.69 11.26 -18.71
C SER A 95 1.71 10.96 -17.61
N GLY A 96 1.77 9.72 -17.13
CA GLY A 96 2.57 9.35 -15.96
C GLY A 96 2.05 9.93 -14.64
N CYS A 97 0.88 10.57 -14.64
CA CYS A 97 0.27 11.13 -13.44
C CYS A 97 -0.04 10.03 -12.41
N GLY A 98 0.07 10.39 -11.13
CA GLY A 98 -0.29 9.50 -10.02
C GLY A 98 -1.78 9.17 -10.06
N VAL A 99 -2.10 7.92 -9.76
CA VAL A 99 -3.49 7.42 -9.69
C VAL A 99 -3.83 7.15 -8.23
N VAL A 100 -5.07 7.44 -7.84
CA VAL A 100 -5.66 7.01 -6.57
C VAL A 100 -6.74 5.99 -6.85
N LEU A 101 -6.82 4.95 -6.03
CA LEU A 101 -7.83 3.90 -6.19
C LEU A 101 -9.03 4.19 -5.28
N VAL A 102 -10.21 4.34 -5.87
CA VAL A 102 -11.46 4.68 -5.18
C VAL A 102 -12.42 3.50 -5.25
N ARG A 103 -12.99 3.13 -4.11
CA ARG A 103 -14.03 2.09 -4.05
C ARG A 103 -15.36 2.66 -4.49
N PHE A 104 -15.91 2.17 -5.60
CA PHE A 104 -17.12 2.72 -6.19
C PHE A 104 -18.32 2.70 -5.21
N ALA A 105 -18.58 1.56 -4.57
CA ALA A 105 -19.68 1.38 -3.62
C ALA A 105 -19.66 2.37 -2.45
N ALA A 106 -18.48 2.88 -2.05
CA ALA A 106 -18.36 3.81 -0.94
C ALA A 106 -18.66 5.27 -1.31
N VAL A 107 -18.52 5.63 -2.59
CA VAL A 107 -18.70 7.02 -3.07
C VAL A 107 -19.88 7.18 -4.03
N GLU A 108 -20.51 6.08 -4.43
CA GLU A 108 -21.58 6.01 -5.44
C GLU A 108 -22.66 7.09 -5.26
N ALA A 109 -23.20 7.24 -4.05
CA ALA A 109 -24.31 8.16 -3.77
C ALA A 109 -23.94 9.64 -4.00
N ARG A 110 -22.65 9.97 -3.99
CA ARG A 110 -22.13 11.33 -4.05
C ARG A 110 -21.50 11.66 -5.40
N LEU A 111 -21.36 10.67 -6.28
CA LEU A 111 -20.81 10.89 -7.61
C LEU A 111 -21.81 11.63 -8.51
N PRO A 112 -21.32 12.42 -9.48
CA PRO A 112 -22.16 13.00 -10.52
C PRO A 112 -22.98 11.92 -11.25
N PRO A 113 -24.25 12.19 -11.61
CA PRO A 113 -25.14 11.20 -12.22
C PRO A 113 -24.55 10.52 -13.46
N ALA A 114 -23.92 11.29 -14.36
CA ALA A 114 -23.30 10.76 -15.58
C ALA A 114 -22.16 9.77 -15.28
N LEU A 115 -21.28 10.13 -14.34
CA LEU A 115 -20.17 9.25 -13.93
C LEU A 115 -20.68 8.00 -13.21
N ARG A 116 -21.70 8.16 -12.35
CA ARG A 116 -22.31 7.04 -11.64
C ARG A 116 -22.92 6.02 -12.59
N THR A 117 -23.70 6.46 -13.58
CA THR A 117 -24.32 5.56 -14.57
C THR A 117 -23.26 4.81 -15.36
N TYR A 118 -22.27 5.54 -15.88
CA TYR A 118 -21.17 4.93 -16.63
C TYR A 118 -20.42 3.85 -15.81
N LEU A 119 -20.08 4.15 -14.55
CA LEU A 119 -19.38 3.18 -13.69
C LEU A 119 -20.24 1.96 -13.38
N LYS A 120 -21.55 2.13 -13.14
CA LYS A 120 -22.46 0.99 -12.94
C LYS A 120 -22.48 0.05 -14.13
N GLU A 121 -22.62 0.61 -15.32
CA GLU A 121 -22.68 -0.18 -16.57
C GLU A 121 -21.33 -0.83 -16.90
N THR A 122 -20.23 -0.15 -16.56
CA THR A 122 -18.87 -0.70 -16.70
C THR A 122 -18.68 -1.91 -15.78
N PHE A 123 -19.07 -1.80 -14.51
CA PHE A 123 -18.92 -2.88 -13.54
C PHE A 123 -19.96 -4.01 -13.70
N SER A 124 -21.14 -3.72 -14.28
CA SER A 124 -22.12 -4.75 -14.63
C SER A 124 -21.74 -5.57 -15.87
N GLY A 125 -20.63 -5.25 -16.53
CA GLY A 125 -20.16 -5.95 -17.74
C GLY A 125 -20.88 -5.53 -19.03
N SER A 126 -21.71 -4.48 -18.98
CA SER A 126 -22.48 -4.00 -20.14
C SER A 126 -21.60 -3.25 -21.16
N GLY A 127 -20.40 -2.82 -20.77
CA GLY A 127 -19.37 -2.34 -21.69
C GLY A 127 -19.78 -1.12 -22.52
N ILE A 128 -20.20 -0.04 -21.85
CA ILE A 128 -20.58 1.21 -22.50
C ILE A 128 -19.36 2.10 -22.75
N LEU A 129 -19.37 2.84 -23.86
CA LEU A 129 -18.32 3.78 -24.19
C LEU A 129 -18.36 4.98 -23.22
N PRO A 130 -17.21 5.41 -22.66
CA PRO A 130 -17.19 6.56 -21.78
C PRO A 130 -17.64 7.83 -22.50
N PRO A 131 -18.54 8.62 -21.88
CA PRO A 131 -18.82 9.97 -22.34
C PRO A 131 -17.53 10.80 -22.44
N PRO A 132 -17.28 11.51 -23.55
CA PRO A 132 -16.04 12.27 -23.74
C PRO A 132 -15.87 13.38 -22.69
N GLU A 133 -16.97 13.91 -22.18
CA GLU A 133 -17.01 14.94 -21.12
C GLU A 133 -16.42 14.47 -19.79
N LEU A 134 -16.44 13.16 -19.52
CA LEU A 134 -15.90 12.58 -18.28
C LEU A 134 -14.39 12.36 -18.33
N GLY A 135 -13.78 12.42 -19.52
CA GLY A 135 -12.34 12.24 -19.71
C GLY A 135 -11.80 10.90 -19.20
N VAL A 136 -12.62 9.85 -19.24
CA VAL A 136 -12.27 8.53 -18.69
C VAL A 136 -11.11 7.91 -19.46
N ARG A 137 -10.17 7.32 -18.73
CA ARG A 137 -9.04 6.56 -19.23
C ARG A 137 -8.99 5.20 -18.59
N LEU A 138 -8.61 4.17 -19.33
CA LEU A 138 -8.43 2.84 -18.78
C LEU A 138 -6.99 2.69 -18.29
N VAL A 139 -6.85 2.43 -16.99
CA VAL A 139 -5.54 2.28 -16.35
C VAL A 139 -5.32 0.80 -16.04
N PRO A 140 -4.24 0.19 -16.56
CA PRO A 140 -3.86 -1.16 -16.19
C PRO A 140 -3.44 -1.21 -14.72
N CYS A 141 -3.95 -2.20 -13.99
CA CYS A 141 -3.66 -2.43 -12.60
C CYS A 141 -3.33 -3.91 -12.39
N ASP A 142 -2.18 -4.15 -11.77
CA ASP A 142 -1.73 -5.49 -11.41
C ASP A 142 -2.18 -5.77 -9.97
N THR A 143 -3.01 -6.79 -9.81
CA THR A 143 -3.47 -7.24 -8.50
C THR A 143 -3.03 -8.68 -8.25
N VAL A 144 -3.10 -9.13 -6.99
CA VAL A 144 -2.85 -10.54 -6.65
C VAL A 144 -3.82 -11.49 -7.39
N ALA A 145 -5.01 -11.00 -7.74
CA ALA A 145 -6.01 -11.75 -8.50
C ALA A 145 -5.79 -11.70 -10.03
N GLY A 146 -4.74 -11.03 -10.50
CA GLY A 146 -4.41 -10.86 -11.92
C GLY A 146 -4.49 -9.42 -12.40
N HIS A 147 -4.38 -9.27 -13.72
CA HIS A 147 -4.42 -7.99 -14.43
C HIS A 147 -5.86 -7.51 -14.60
N CYS A 148 -6.14 -6.25 -14.25
CA CYS A 148 -7.42 -5.62 -14.52
C CYS A 148 -7.24 -4.23 -15.13
N LEU A 149 -8.26 -3.79 -15.89
CA LEU A 149 -8.34 -2.43 -16.39
C LEU A 149 -9.35 -1.66 -15.53
N LEU A 150 -8.90 -0.55 -14.96
CA LEU A 150 -9.74 0.28 -14.10
C LEU A 150 -10.15 1.56 -14.84
N PRO A 151 -11.44 1.92 -14.83
CA PRO A 151 -11.88 3.22 -15.34
C PRO A 151 -11.38 4.32 -14.41
N ALA A 152 -10.54 5.20 -14.95
CA ALA A 152 -9.96 6.33 -14.24
C ALA A 152 -10.44 7.65 -14.81
N VAL A 153 -10.81 8.60 -13.94
CA VAL A 153 -11.25 9.94 -14.33
C VAL A 153 -10.28 11.00 -13.79
N PRO A 154 -10.15 12.15 -14.46
CA PRO A 154 -9.34 13.24 -13.94
C PRO A 154 -9.83 13.69 -12.57
N ALA A 155 -8.93 13.68 -11.59
CA ALA A 155 -9.16 14.22 -10.26
C ALA A 155 -8.45 15.58 -10.15
N ARG A 156 -9.20 16.61 -9.78
CA ARG A 156 -8.66 17.98 -9.74
C ARG A 156 -7.75 18.18 -8.54
N ALA A 157 -8.13 17.64 -7.39
CA ALA A 157 -7.37 17.77 -6.17
C ALA A 157 -7.66 16.60 -5.21
N LEU A 158 -6.63 16.16 -4.50
CA LEU A 158 -6.74 15.38 -3.26
C LEU A 158 -6.23 16.25 -2.11
N ARG A 159 -7.05 16.46 -1.08
CA ARG A 159 -6.71 17.25 0.11
C ARG A 159 -6.70 16.35 1.34
N TRP A 160 -5.71 16.48 2.21
CA TRP A 160 -5.65 15.74 3.47
C TRP A 160 -4.88 16.53 4.51
N THR A 161 -5.03 16.17 5.78
CA THR A 161 -4.28 16.80 6.87
C THR A 161 -3.16 15.88 7.33
N ALA A 162 -1.92 16.34 7.23
CA ALA A 162 -0.74 15.64 7.72
C ALA A 162 0.02 16.53 8.70
N ARG A 163 0.33 16.01 9.90
CA ARG A 163 1.09 16.73 10.94
C ARG A 163 0.54 18.13 11.24
N GLY A 164 -0.79 18.28 11.26
CA GLY A 164 -1.47 19.55 11.53
C GLY A 164 -1.46 20.57 10.38
N ARG A 165 -0.94 20.21 9.20
CA ARG A 165 -0.98 21.05 7.99
C ARG A 165 -1.86 20.43 6.93
N GLN A 166 -2.66 21.26 6.27
CA GLN A 166 -3.41 20.84 5.09
C GLN A 166 -2.45 20.66 3.92
N GLN A 167 -2.47 19.48 3.33
CA GLN A 167 -1.76 19.12 2.11
C GLN A 167 -2.76 19.08 0.96
N THR A 168 -2.29 19.38 -0.24
CA THR A 168 -3.12 19.29 -1.45
C THR A 168 -2.28 18.80 -2.60
N ARG A 169 -2.83 17.87 -3.37
CA ARG A 169 -2.19 17.29 -4.54
C ARG A 169 -3.07 17.45 -5.76
N HIS A 170 -2.50 17.97 -6.84
CA HIS A 170 -3.17 18.24 -8.11
C HIS A 170 -2.62 17.33 -9.20
N GLY A 171 -3.33 17.25 -10.33
CA GLY A 171 -2.86 16.52 -11.51
C GLY A 171 -2.85 15.00 -11.28
N LEU A 172 -3.96 14.48 -10.75
CA LEU A 172 -4.13 13.07 -10.41
C LEU A 172 -5.26 12.47 -11.22
N TYR A 173 -5.31 11.14 -11.24
CA TYR A 173 -6.45 10.39 -11.75
C TYR A 173 -7.08 9.56 -10.63
N ALA A 174 -8.40 9.48 -10.60
CA ALA A 174 -9.15 8.62 -9.70
C ALA A 174 -9.63 7.37 -10.47
N ALA A 175 -8.98 6.23 -10.22
CA ALA A 175 -9.39 4.94 -10.75
C ALA A 175 -10.43 4.30 -9.84
N PHE A 176 -11.51 3.77 -10.40
CA PHE A 176 -12.58 3.13 -9.63
C PHE A 176 -12.48 1.62 -9.69
N CYS A 177 -12.73 0.95 -8.56
CA CYS A 177 -12.87 -0.50 -8.51
C CYS A 177 -14.21 -0.92 -7.89
N ASP A 178 -14.76 -2.01 -8.41
CA ASP A 178 -15.89 -2.73 -7.83
C ASP A 178 -15.37 -3.89 -6.99
N THR A 179 -14.85 -3.55 -5.82
CA THR A 179 -14.46 -4.53 -4.82
C THR A 179 -15.41 -4.41 -3.64
N PRO A 180 -15.88 -5.54 -3.06
CA PRO A 180 -16.84 -5.50 -1.97
C PRO A 180 -16.31 -4.62 -0.83
N PRO A 181 -17.21 -3.90 -0.12
CA PRO A 181 -16.80 -3.00 0.94
C PRO A 181 -15.98 -3.77 1.97
N PRO A 182 -14.77 -3.30 2.33
CA PRO A 182 -14.05 -3.89 3.43
C PRO A 182 -14.85 -3.61 4.72
N PRO A 183 -14.63 -4.40 5.79
CA PRO A 183 -14.99 -3.96 7.15
C PRO A 183 -14.51 -2.52 7.37
N PRO A 184 -15.19 -1.71 8.21
CA PRO A 184 -15.03 -0.25 8.24
C PRO A 184 -13.56 0.15 8.30
N GLY A 185 -13.03 0.66 7.19
CA GLY A 185 -11.60 0.97 7.05
C GLY A 185 -11.38 2.17 6.14
N TRP A 186 -11.38 1.94 4.83
CA TRP A 186 -11.00 2.93 3.84
C TRP A 186 -11.91 2.94 2.61
N THR A 187 -11.96 4.09 1.94
CA THR A 187 -12.73 4.32 0.71
C THR A 187 -11.83 4.74 -0.46
N LEU A 188 -10.62 5.20 -0.15
CA LEU A 188 -9.59 5.58 -1.10
C LEU A 188 -8.26 4.94 -0.70
N LEU A 189 -7.50 4.46 -1.67
CA LEU A 189 -6.15 3.95 -1.50
C LEU A 189 -5.19 4.84 -2.28
N VAL A 190 -4.13 5.29 -1.62
CA VAL A 190 -3.15 6.25 -2.14
C VAL A 190 -1.74 5.67 -2.05
N GLY A 191 -1.00 5.80 -3.16
CA GLY A 191 0.40 5.39 -3.27
C GLY A 191 1.37 6.39 -2.65
N SER A 192 2.61 5.97 -2.43
CA SER A 192 3.66 6.87 -1.94
C SER A 192 4.00 7.99 -2.91
N ASP A 193 3.93 7.74 -4.21
CA ASP A 193 4.21 8.73 -5.26
C ASP A 193 3.26 9.93 -5.22
N VAL A 194 2.00 9.70 -4.83
CA VAL A 194 1.00 10.76 -4.65
C VAL A 194 1.24 11.53 -3.34
N MET A 195 1.73 10.86 -2.29
CA MET A 195 1.93 11.43 -0.95
C MET A 195 3.27 12.16 -0.77
N GLU A 196 4.33 11.75 -1.47
CA GLU A 196 5.71 12.25 -1.26
C GLU A 196 6.06 13.47 -2.10
N GLY A 197 5.27 13.80 -3.13
CA GLY A 197 5.61 14.91 -4.01
C GLY A 197 5.25 16.32 -3.49
N SER A 198 4.65 16.46 -2.31
CA SER A 198 4.16 17.74 -1.72
C SER A 198 5.27 18.59 -1.12
#